data_AF-A0A960MZ09-F1
#
_entry.id   AF-A0A960MZ09-F1
#
_cell.length_a   1.000
_cell.length_b   1.000
_cell.length_c   1.000
_cell.angle_alpha   90.00
_cell.angle_beta   90.00
_cell.angle_gamma   90.00
#
_symmetry.space_group_name_H-M   'P 1'
#
loop_
_entity.id
_entity.type
_entity.pdbx_description
1 polymer ?
#
loop_
_entity_poly.entity_id
_entity_poly.type
_entity_poly.pdbx_seq_one_letter_code
_entity_poly.pdbx_strand_id
1 'polypeptide(L)' 'IRPLFLPPPYSPDLNPIERLWQHLKSHYLAGYITKVSEALADKLEESIQDLLNRPDQLQSVCRTHSE' A
#
# COMPACT_ATOMS: atom_id res chain seq x y z
N ILE A 1 12.44 12.98 17.82
CA ILE A 1 11.75 11.92 17.04
C ILE A 1 12.58 10.65 17.23
N ARG A 2 12.02 9.60 17.85
CA ARG A 2 12.73 8.32 18.02
C ARG A 2 12.63 7.57 16.69
N PRO A 3 13.73 7.19 16.03
CA PRO A 3 13.64 6.45 14.78
C PRO A 3 12.93 5.13 15.04
N LEU A 4 11.86 4.89 14.29
CA LEU A 4 11.17 3.61 14.28
C LEU A 4 12.14 2.60 13.66
N PHE A 5 12.27 1.42 14.27
CA PHE A 5 13.10 0.34 13.77
C PHE A 5 12.71 0.04 12.31
N LEU A 6 13.65 0.29 11.38
CA LEU A 6 13.47 -0.09 9.99
C LEU A 6 13.52 -1.62 9.91
N PRO A 7 12.66 -2.25 9.10
CA PRO A 7 12.75 -3.68 8.88
C PRO A 7 14.16 -4.06 8.39
N PRO A 8 14.66 -5.27 8.72
CA PRO A 8 15.95 -5.72 8.25
C PRO A 8 16.05 -5.62 6.72
N PRO A 9 17.26 -5.43 6.19
CA PRO A 9 17.45 -5.32 4.74
C PRO A 9 16.85 -6.52 4.02
N TYR A 10 16.26 -6.28 2.85
CA TYR A 10 15.61 -7.32 2.03
C TYR A 10 14.46 -8.07 2.72
N SER A 11 13.80 -7.46 3.71
CA SER A 11 12.65 -8.05 4.41
C SER A 11 11.34 -7.31 4.12
N PRO A 12 10.83 -7.35 2.87
CA PRO A 12 9.60 -6.66 2.48
C PRO A 12 8.38 -7.15 3.27
N ASP A 13 8.38 -8.41 3.71
CA ASP A 13 7.29 -9.02 4.51
C ASP A 13 7.13 -8.38 5.89
N LEU A 14 8.20 -7.78 6.41
CA LEU A 14 8.21 -7.05 7.69
C LEU A 14 7.86 -5.56 7.51
N ASN A 15 7.68 -5.10 6.28
CA ASN A 15 7.39 -3.71 5.97
C ASN A 15 5.91 -3.52 5.60
N PRO A 16 5.08 -2.90 6.47
CA PRO A 16 3.64 -2.76 6.22
C PRO A 16 3.32 -1.95 4.96
N ILE A 17 4.18 -1.00 4.57
CA ILE A 17 3.98 -0.21 3.35
C ILE A 17 4.09 -1.06 2.09
N GLU A 18 4.91 -2.12 2.09
CA GLU A 18 5.03 -3.02 0.94
C GLU A 18 3.75 -3.82 0.76
N ARG A 19 3.15 -4.31 1.86
CA ARG A 19 1.84 -4.96 1.80
C ARG A 19 0.74 -4.03 1.30
N LEU A 20 0.76 -2.77 1.74
CA LEU A 20 -0.15 -1.73 1.25
C LEU A 20 -0.04 -1.57 -0.28
N TRP A 21 1.19 -1.42 -0.78
CA TRP A 21 1.45 -1.29 -2.21
C TRP A 21 1.03 -2.51 -3.01
N GLN A 22 1.26 -3.72 -2.48
CA GLN A 22 0.80 -4.96 -3.12
C GLN A 22 -0.72 -5.01 -3.19
N HIS A 23 -1.43 -4.59 -2.13
CA HIS A 23 -2.90 -4.54 -2.14
C HIS A 23 -3.44 -3.53 -3.16
N LEU A 24 -2.89 -2.31 -3.19
CA LEU A 24 -3.28 -1.28 -4.17
C LEU A 24 -3.07 -1.76 -5.61
N LYS A 25 -1.91 -2.36 -5.90
CA LYS A 25 -1.60 -2.90 -7.23
C LYS A 25 -2.56 -4.03 -7.64
N SER A 26 -2.91 -4.92 -6.73
CA SER A 26 -3.74 -6.10 -7.04
C SER A 26 -5.25 -5.83 -7.05
N HIS A 27 -5.75 -4.88 -6.26
CA HIS A 27 -7.19 -4.66 -6.08
C HIS A 27 -7.71 -3.39 -6.77
N TYR A 28 -6.84 -2.38 -6.93
CA TYR A 28 -7.26 -1.08 -7.48
C TYR A 28 -6.69 -0.81 -8.87
N LEU A 29 -5.44 -1.23 -9.10
CA LEU A 29 -4.73 -0.98 -10.36
C LEU A 29 -4.66 -2.21 -11.28
N ALA A 30 -5.22 -3.35 -10.86
CA ALA A 30 -5.23 -4.56 -11.69
C ALA A 30 -6.04 -4.30 -12.97
N GLY A 31 -5.37 -4.40 -14.12
CA GLY A 31 -5.97 -4.14 -15.43
C GLY A 31 -6.18 -2.65 -15.75
N TYR A 32 -5.80 -1.73 -14.85
CA TYR A 32 -5.81 -0.30 -15.16
C TYR A 32 -4.57 0.08 -15.97
N ILE A 33 -4.78 0.55 -17.20
CA ILE A 33 -3.71 0.95 -18.11
C ILE A 33 -4.05 2.34 -18.64
N THR A 34 -3.11 3.27 -18.53
CA THR A 34 -3.24 4.63 -19.05
C THR A 34 -1.95 5.05 -19.75
N LYS A 35 -2.07 5.97 -20.71
CA LYS A 35 -0.92 6.60 -21.40
C LYS A 35 -0.56 7.98 -20.81
N VAL A 36 -1.36 8.45 -19.85
CA VAL A 36 -1.23 9.76 -19.22
C VAL A 36 -0.77 9.56 -17.78
N SER A 37 0.37 10.14 -17.43
CA SER A 37 0.98 10.03 -16.09
C SER A 37 0.07 10.55 -15.00
N GLU A 38 -0.59 11.67 -15.25
CA GLU A 38 -1.49 12.37 -14.34
C GLU A 38 -2.68 11.48 -14.00
N ALA A 39 -3.26 10.81 -15.02
CA ALA A 39 -4.36 9.88 -14.81
C ALA A 39 -3.96 8.64 -13.99
N LEU A 40 -2.68 8.27 -13.95
CA LEU A 40 -2.20 7.21 -13.06
C LEU A 40 -2.09 7.72 -11.62
N ALA A 41 -1.55 8.94 -11.44
CA ALA A 41 -1.46 9.57 -10.12
C ALA A 41 -2.84 9.79 -9.51
N ASP A 42 -3.79 10.35 -10.27
CA ASP A 42 -5.17 10.58 -9.82
C ASP A 42 -5.84 9.27 -9.40
N LYS A 43 -5.67 8.21 -10.19
CA LYS A 43 -6.23 6.89 -9.87
C LYS A 43 -5.61 6.33 -8.59
N LEU A 44 -4.31 6.54 -8.40
CA LEU A 44 -3.62 6.09 -7.21
C LEU A 44 -4.08 6.84 -5.95
N GLU A 45 -4.24 8.16 -6.04
CA GLU A 45 -4.76 8.99 -4.95
C GLU A 45 -6.18 8.57 -4.56
N GLU A 46 -7.07 8.37 -5.54
CA GLU A 46 -8.42 7.85 -5.31
C GLU A 46 -8.39 6.50 -4.58
N SER A 47 -7.52 5.60 -5.03
CA SER A 47 -7.38 4.25 -4.46
C SER A 47 -6.90 4.28 -3.01
N ILE A 48 -5.94 5.17 -2.71
CA ILE A 48 -5.45 5.39 -1.35
C ILE A 48 -6.56 5.97 -0.48
N GLN A 49 -7.28 6.99 -0.96
CA GLN A 49 -8.38 7.60 -0.21
C GLN A 49 -9.50 6.61 0.10
N ASP A 50 -9.91 5.77 -0.85
CA ASP A 50 -10.91 4.72 -0.62
C ASP A 50 -10.47 3.74 0.47
N LEU A 51 -9.20 3.32 0.46
CA LEU A 51 -8.67 2.41 1.46
C LEU A 51 -8.53 3.08 2.84
N LEU A 52 -8.15 4.35 2.90
CA LEU A 52 -8.10 5.13 4.15
C LEU A 52 -9.49 5.31 4.77
N ASN A 53 -10.54 5.38 3.96
CA ASN A 53 -11.93 5.41 4.41
C ASN A 53 -12.41 4.06 4.99
N ARG A 54 -11.58 3.01 4.93
CA ARG A 54 -11.89 1.65 5.42
C ARG A 54 -10.82 1.20 6.42
N PRO A 55 -10.82 1.74 7.66
CA PRO A 55 -9.75 1.52 8.63
C PRO A 55 -9.56 0.04 9.00
N ASP A 56 -10.63 -0.76 9.03
CA ASP A 56 -10.55 -2.21 9.32
C ASP A 56 -9.81 -2.97 8.22
N GLN A 57 -10.08 -2.64 6.96
CA GLN A 57 -9.40 -3.21 5.81
C GLN A 57 -7.94 -2.77 5.78
N LEU A 58 -7.68 -1.49 6.01
CA LEU A 58 -6.32 -0.94 6.08
C LEU A 58 -5.48 -1.65 7.16
N GLN A 59 -6.03 -1.86 8.36
CA GLN A 59 -5.35 -2.59 9.44
C GLN A 59 -5.07 -4.04 9.05
N SER A 60 -6.01 -4.72 8.39
CA SER A 60 -5.81 -6.08 7.88
C SER A 60 -4.69 -6.15 6.84
N VAL A 61 -4.70 -5.22 5.87
CA VAL A 61 -3.70 -5.13 4.80
C VAL A 61 -2.30 -4.79 5.33
N CYS A 62 -2.20 -3.94 6.34
CA CYS A 62 -0.91 -3.54 6.91
C CYS A 62 -0.39 -4.50 8.00
N ARG A 63 -1.11 -5.57 8.35
CA ARG A 63 -0.68 -6.54 9.38
C ARG A 63 0.51 -7.37 8.91
N THR A 64 1.73 -7.01 9.31
CA THR A 64 2.92 -7.83 9.06
C THR A 64 2.94 -9.04 10.01
N HIS A 65 3.46 -10.17 9.53
CA HIS A 65 3.71 -11.30 10.42
C HIS A 65 4.78 -10.89 11.41
N SER A 66 4.41 -10.82 12.70
CA SER A 66 5.38 -10.79 13.79
C SER A 66 5.64 -12.24 14.16
N GLU A 67 6.89 -12.69 14.04
CA GLU A 67 7.34 -13.89 14.77
C GLU A 67 7.37 -13.63 16.28
#